data_AF-A0A0K8MB31-F1
#
_entry.id   AF-A0A0K8MB31-F1
#
_cell.length_a   1.000
_cell.length_b   1.000
_cell.length_c   1.000
_cell.angle_alpha   90.00
_cell.angle_beta   90.00
_cell.angle_gamma   90.00
#
_symmetry.space_group_name_H-M   'P 1'
#
loop_
_entity.id
_entity.type
_entity.pdbx_description
1 polymer ?
#
loop_
_entity_poly.entity_id
_entity_poly.type
_entity_poly.pdbx_seq_one_letter_code
_entity_poly.pdbx_strand_id
1 'polypeptide(L)'
;MIRKPVFLHTLEILGKIIATERARIPLTQQELADLAEVSRTSVQRLEEGKEATFSTIVKILRVLNLMLIIDTYQKEEQIENDR
;
A
#
# COMPACT_ATOMS: atom_id res chain seq x y z
N MET A 1 15.72 -14.27 -10.71
CA MET A 1 14.73 -13.46 -11.47
C MET A 1 14.42 -12.22 -10.63
N ILE A 2 15.09 -11.09 -10.92
CA ILE A 2 14.86 -9.83 -10.18
C ILE A 2 13.61 -9.20 -10.80
N ARG A 3 12.54 -9.07 -10.02
CA ARG A 3 11.32 -8.37 -10.47
C ARG A 3 11.69 -6.89 -10.67
N LYS A 4 11.43 -6.35 -11.86
CA LYS A 4 11.50 -4.91 -12.08
C LYS A 4 10.49 -4.24 -11.14
N PRO A 5 10.87 -3.19 -10.40
CA PRO A 5 9.94 -2.47 -9.55
C PRO A 5 8.81 -1.90 -10.42
N VAL A 6 7.57 -2.22 -10.07
CA VAL A 6 6.40 -1.58 -10.67
C VAL A 6 6.23 -0.25 -9.96
N PHE A 7 6.38 0.85 -10.70
CA PHE A 7 6.11 2.18 -10.18
C PHE A 7 4.61 2.33 -9.93
N LEU A 8 4.20 2.25 -8.65
CA LEU A 8 2.81 2.40 -8.21
C LEU A 8 2.54 3.89 -7.98
N HIS A 9 1.80 4.54 -8.88
CA HIS A 9 1.59 5.98 -8.79
C HIS A 9 0.28 6.41 -8.10
N THR A 10 -0.61 5.49 -7.72
CA THR A 10 -1.94 5.89 -7.24
C THR A 10 -2.48 5.06 -6.08
N LEU A 11 -3.17 5.73 -5.15
CA LEU A 11 -3.97 5.11 -4.08
C LEU A 11 -5.05 4.17 -4.64
N GLU A 12 -5.51 4.38 -5.87
CA GLU A 12 -6.45 3.49 -6.55
C GLU A 12 -5.90 2.08 -6.75
N ILE A 13 -4.63 1.95 -7.15
CA ILE A 13 -4.02 0.62 -7.34
C ILE A 13 -3.81 -0.04 -5.98
N LEU A 14 -3.32 0.72 -4.99
CA LEU A 14 -3.16 0.22 -3.62
C LEU A 14 -4.51 -0.26 -3.05
N GLY A 15 -5.57 0.54 -3.21
CA GLY A 15 -6.92 0.20 -2.76
C GLY A 15 -7.45 -1.09 -3.40
N LYS A 16 -7.25 -1.26 -4.72
CA LYS A 16 -7.60 -2.50 -5.43
C LYS A 16 -6.82 -3.71 -4.93
N ILE A 17 -5.52 -3.56 -4.67
CA ILE A 17 -4.69 -4.64 -4.10
C ILE A 17 -5.25 -5.03 -2.73
N ILE A 18 -5.49 -4.06 -1.85
CA ILE A 18 -6.02 -4.29 -0.50
C ILE A 18 -7.38 -5.00 -0.57
N ALA A 19 -8.31 -4.52 -1.42
CA ALA A 19 -9.62 -5.15 -1.59
C ALA A 19 -9.53 -6.59 -2.11
N THR A 20 -8.60 -6.83 -3.05
CA THR A 20 -8.37 -8.15 -3.62
C THR A 20 -7.81 -9.11 -2.57
N GLU A 21 -6.80 -8.70 -1.81
CA GLU A 21 -6.18 -9.54 -0.79
C GLU A 21 -7.12 -9.78 0.40
N ARG A 22 -7.93 -8.79 0.80
CA ARG A 22 -9.02 -8.99 1.76
C ARG A 22 -10.02 -10.03 1.25
N ALA A 23 -10.41 -10.00 -0.03
CA ALA A 23 -11.36 -10.96 -0.57
C ALA A 23 -10.79 -12.39 -0.69
N ARG A 24 -9.46 -12.55 -0.77
CA ARG A 24 -8.78 -13.86 -0.79
C ARG A 24 -8.81 -14.57 0.56
N ILE A 25 -8.76 -13.82 1.66
CA ILE A 25 -8.91 -14.33 3.03
C ILE A 25 -10.25 -13.79 3.52
N PRO A 26 -11.37 -14.49 3.29
CA PRO A 26 -12.74 -13.97 3.11
C PRO A 26 -13.29 -13.09 4.25
N LEU A 27 -12.66 -11.95 4.47
CA LEU A 27 -12.99 -10.95 5.48
C LEU A 27 -13.91 -9.92 4.84
N THR A 28 -14.94 -9.53 5.56
CA THR A 28 -15.71 -8.33 5.29
C THR A 28 -14.84 -7.09 5.57
N GLN A 29 -15.25 -5.94 5.04
CA GLN A 29 -14.59 -4.66 5.38
C GLN A 29 -14.69 -4.34 6.88
N GLN A 30 -15.73 -4.81 7.56
CA GLN A 30 -15.89 -4.64 9.00
C GLN A 30 -14.87 -5.49 9.76
N GLU A 31 -14.76 -6.78 9.45
CA GLU A 31 -13.79 -7.66 10.12
C GLU A 31 -12.34 -7.22 9.90
N LEU A 32 -12.01 -6.75 8.69
CA LEU A 32 -10.69 -6.16 8.43
C LEU A 32 -10.47 -4.90 9.28
N ALA A 33 -11.50 -4.05 9.41
CA ALA A 33 -11.41 -2.84 10.21
C ALA A 33 -11.19 -3.15 11.69
N ASP A 34 -11.91 -4.14 12.22
CA ASP A 34 -11.81 -4.57 13.62
C ASP A 34 -10.41 -5.14 13.91
N LEU A 35 -9.89 -6.02 13.04
CA LEU A 35 -8.54 -6.59 13.16
C LEU A 35 -7.43 -5.54 13.03
N ALA A 36 -7.65 -4.52 12.20
CA ALA A 36 -6.68 -3.44 11.98
C ALA A 36 -6.81 -2.30 13.00
N GLU A 37 -7.82 -2.34 13.88
CA GLU A 37 -8.16 -1.26 14.81
C GLU A 37 -8.32 0.09 14.11
N VAL A 38 -9.16 0.11 13.07
CA VAL A 38 -9.53 1.31 12.29
C VAL A 38 -11.05 1.32 12.07
N SER A 39 -11.58 2.42 11.52
CA SER A 39 -13.00 2.46 11.17
C SER A 39 -13.29 1.67 9.87
N ARG A 40 -14.48 1.05 9.77
CA ARG A 40 -14.97 0.45 8.52
C ARG A 40 -14.93 1.45 7.36
N THR A 41 -15.30 2.70 7.61
CA THR A 41 -15.27 3.77 6.60
C THR A 41 -13.85 4.04 6.10
N SER A 42 -12.83 3.92 6.96
CA SER A 42 -11.42 4.03 6.55
C SER A 42 -11.02 2.89 5.61
N VAL A 43 -11.46 1.65 5.89
CA VAL A 43 -11.23 0.51 5.00
C VAL A 43 -11.93 0.73 3.65
N GLN A 44 -13.21 1.08 3.66
CA GLN A 44 -13.98 1.33 2.44
C GLN A 44 -13.34 2.42 1.58
N ARG A 45 -13.02 3.58 2.16
CA ARG A 45 -12.39 4.70 1.46
C ARG A 45 -11.05 4.30 0.84
N LEU A 46 -10.22 3.56 1.58
CA LEU A 46 -8.94 3.09 1.07
C LEU A 46 -9.12 2.12 -0.10
N GLU A 47 -10.06 1.17 -0.01
CA GLU A 47 -10.37 0.24 -1.10
C GLU A 47 -10.92 0.95 -2.35
N GLU A 48 -11.61 2.08 -2.18
CA GLU A 48 -12.05 2.98 -3.26
C GLU A 48 -10.93 3.91 -3.78
N GLY A 49 -9.70 3.78 -3.27
CA GLY A 49 -8.55 4.60 -3.67
C GLY A 49 -8.57 6.03 -3.15
N LYS A 50 -9.37 6.33 -2.12
CA LYS A 50 -9.41 7.65 -1.47
C LYS A 50 -8.26 7.81 -0.48
N GLU A 51 -8.02 9.06 -0.12
CA GLU A 51 -7.01 9.42 0.88
C GLU A 51 -7.20 8.67 2.20
N ALA A 52 -6.09 8.14 2.69
CA ALA A 52 -5.96 7.48 3.98
C ALA A 52 -4.63 7.88 4.62
N THR A 53 -4.57 7.83 5.95
CA THR A 53 -3.30 8.08 6.64
C THR A 53 -2.34 6.91 6.41
N PHE A 54 -1.04 7.20 6.42
CA PHE A 54 -0.02 6.15 6.33
C PHE A 54 -0.18 5.09 7.44
N SER A 55 -0.55 5.50 8.66
CA SER A 55 -0.82 4.60 9.78
C SER A 55 -1.97 3.62 9.48
N THR A 56 -3.08 4.11 8.90
CA THR A 56 -4.21 3.27 8.46
C THR A 56 -3.75 2.22 7.43
N ILE A 57 -2.96 2.64 6.44
CA ILE A 57 -2.44 1.74 5.41
C ILE A 57 -1.58 0.65 6.06
N VAL A 58 -0.60 1.02 6.90
CA VAL A 58 0.29 0.05 7.56
C VAL A 58 -0.47 -0.94 8.43
N LYS A 59 -1.46 -0.49 9.21
CA LYS A 59 -2.30 -1.36 10.03
C LYS A 59 -3.04 -2.40 9.20
N ILE A 60 -3.65 -1.98 8.09
CA ILE A 60 -4.37 -2.88 7.17
C ILE A 60 -3.41 -3.87 6.49
N LEU A 61 -2.25 -3.41 6.02
CA LEU A 61 -1.26 -4.30 5.40
C LEU A 61 -0.79 -5.40 6.36
N ARG A 62 -0.63 -5.10 7.66
CA ARG A 62 -0.26 -6.12 8.66
C ARG A 62 -1.31 -7.22 8.79
N VAL A 63 -2.59 -6.87 8.84
CA VAL A 63 -3.68 -7.86 8.94
C VAL A 63 -3.70 -8.75 7.69
N LEU A 64 -3.47 -8.16 6.52
CA LEU A 64 -3.43 -8.89 5.24
C LEU A 64 -2.09 -9.60 4.98
N ASN A 65 -1.14 -9.56 5.92
CA ASN A 65 0.21 -10.11 5.78
C ASN A 65 0.95 -9.61 4.51
N LEU A 66 0.76 -8.33 4.17
CA LEU A 66 1.40 -7.65 3.05
C LEU A 66 2.59 -6.81 3.51
N MET A 67 3.67 -6.81 2.73
CA MET A 67 4.88 -6.05 3.00
C MET A 67 4.97 -4.82 2.09
N LEU A 68 5.15 -3.64 2.70
CA LEU A 68 5.47 -2.41 1.98
C LEU A 68 6.99 -2.25 1.88
N ILE A 69 7.51 -2.19 0.65
CA ILE A 69 8.93 -1.90 0.37
C ILE A 69 8.99 -0.48 -0.18
N ILE A 70 9.74 0.39 0.50
CA ILE A 70 10.00 1.76 0.05
C ILE A 70 11.44 1.78 -0.43
N ASP A 71 11.63 2.15 -1.69
CA ASP A 71 12.94 2.34 -2.29
C ASP A 71 13.16 3.83 -2.56
N THR A 72 14.37 4.32 -2.28
CA THR A 72 14.74 5.71 -2.50
C THR A 72 15.48 5.81 -3.82
N TYR A 73 14.90 6.48 -4.80
CA TYR A 73 15.62 6.79 -6.02
C TYR A 73 16.64 7.91 -5.75
N GLN A 74 17.92 7.57 -5.73
CA GLN A 74 18.98 8.56 -5.82
C GLN A 74 19.31 8.78 -7.30
N LYS A 75 19.08 9.99 -7.80
CA LYS A 75 19.60 10.39 -9.10
C LYS A 75 21.12 10.45 -8.94
N GLU A 76 21.86 9.63 -9.67
CA GLU A 76 23.31 9.75 -9.72
C GLU A 76 23.65 11.17 -10.17
N GLU A 77 24.21 11.98 -9.27
CA GLU A 77 24.87 13.22 -9.69
C GLU A 77 26.02 12.80 -10.60
N GLN A 78 25.92 13.18 -11.87
CA GLN A 78 27.06 13.14 -12.77
C GLN A 78 28.09 14.09 -12.15
N ILE A 79 29.07 13.52 -11.43
CA ILE A 79 30.30 14.25 -11.14
C ILE A 79 30.98 14.40 -12.49
N GLU A 80 30.67 15.49 -13.17
CA GLU A 80 31.36 15.97 -14.35
C GLU A 80 32.78 16.29 -13.90
N ASN A 81 33.65 15.28 -13.95
CA ASN A 81 35.09 15.45 -13.80
C ASN A 81 35.60 16.12 -15.06
N ASP A 82 35.33 17.42 -15.20
CA ASP A 82 36.04 18.28 -16.14
C ASP A 82 37.42 18.57 -15.54
N ARG A 83 38.41 17.77 -15.96
CA ARG A 83 39.85 18.01 -15.77
C ARG A 83 40.60 17.67 -17.04
#